data_AF-A0A3M6R9W0-F1
#
_entry.id   AF-A0A3M6R9W0-F1
#
_cell.length_a   1.000
_cell.length_b   1.000
_cell.length_c   1.000
_cell.angle_alpha   90.00
_cell.angle_beta   90.00
_cell.angle_gamma   90.00
#
_symmetry.space_group_name_H-M   'P 1'
#
loop_
_entity.id
_entity.type
_entity.pdbx_description
1 polymer ?
#
loop_
_entity_poly.entity_id
_entity_poly.type
_entity_poly.pdbx_seq_one_letter_code
_entity_poly.pdbx_strand_id
1 'polypeptide(L)'
;MKFFNDNGIYKVSRISGPLHNYLGLVFSDVPVADVDVVAIKLDAKEPERLRSKEVLKQVLAAAEHSSRVLSRPYNIKKVEFVSGDSLPEEIYFQLTQAIIERLHTEGESF
;
A
#
# COMPACT_ATOMS: atom_id res chain seq x y z
N MET A 1 5.29 -10.84 7.23
CA MET A 1 4.74 -10.23 5.99
C MET A 1 5.14 -11.11 4.83
N LYS A 2 4.34 -11.18 3.78
CA LYS A 2 4.66 -11.87 2.53
C LYS A 2 4.52 -10.89 1.38
N PHE A 3 5.56 -10.75 0.57
CA PHE A 3 5.59 -9.85 -0.57
C PHE A 3 5.45 -10.62 -1.88
N PHE A 4 4.88 -9.98 -2.89
CA PHE A 4 4.78 -10.51 -4.23
C PHE A 4 4.59 -9.36 -5.22
N ASN A 5 5.09 -9.55 -6.44
CA ASN A 5 4.84 -8.66 -7.56
C ASN A 5 3.92 -9.40 -8.55
N ASP A 6 2.89 -8.73 -9.01
CA ASP A 6 1.95 -9.26 -9.99
C ASP A 6 1.72 -8.19 -11.06
N ASN A 7 2.40 -8.35 -12.20
CA ASN A 7 2.34 -7.45 -13.35
C ASN A 7 2.56 -5.96 -12.99
N GLY A 8 3.57 -5.67 -12.15
CA GLY A 8 3.90 -4.29 -11.75
C GLY A 8 3.09 -3.77 -10.57
N ILE A 9 2.23 -4.60 -9.97
CA ILE A 9 1.58 -4.30 -8.70
C ILE A 9 2.42 -4.92 -7.58
N TYR A 10 2.98 -4.06 -6.73
CA TYR A 10 3.78 -4.43 -5.58
C TYR A 10 2.89 -4.69 -4.38
N LYS A 11 2.83 -5.95 -3.94
CA LYS A 11 1.84 -6.42 -2.96
C LYS A 11 2.52 -6.90 -1.69
N VAL A 12 1.88 -6.64 -0.56
CA VAL A 12 2.25 -7.17 0.74
C VAL A 12 1.00 -7.66 1.48
N SER A 13 1.12 -8.83 2.08
CA SER A 13 0.13 -9.35 3.05
C SER A 13 0.78 -9.51 4.42
N ARG A 14 0.10 -9.02 5.45
CA ARG A 14 0.49 -9.19 6.84
C ARG A 14 -0.59 -9.99 7.56
N ILE A 15 -0.16 -11.05 8.22
CA ILE A 15 -0.99 -11.87 9.11
C ILE A 15 -0.32 -11.88 10.48
N SER A 16 -1.04 -11.46 11.52
CA SER A 16 -0.57 -11.42 12.90
C SER A 16 -1.72 -11.78 13.85
N GLY A 17 -1.79 -13.05 14.23
CA GLY A 17 -2.95 -13.60 14.95
C GLY A 17 -4.23 -13.42 14.12
N PRO A 18 -5.30 -12.79 14.68
CA PRO A 18 -6.54 -12.52 13.94
C PRO A 18 -6.43 -11.31 13.01
N LEU A 19 -5.30 -10.58 13.02
CA LEU A 19 -5.12 -9.39 12.22
C LEU A 19 -4.60 -9.76 10.84
N HIS A 20 -5.35 -9.37 9.81
CA HIS A 20 -5.02 -9.57 8.41
C HIS A 20 -5.09 -8.23 7.68
N ASN A 21 -4.06 -7.93 6.91
CA ASN A 21 -3.98 -6.73 6.09
C ASN A 21 -3.34 -7.04 4.72
N TYR A 22 -3.89 -6.50 3.66
CA TYR A 22 -3.40 -6.56 2.29
C TYR A 22 -3.22 -5.13 1.74
N LEU A 23 -2.09 -4.89 1.10
CA LEU A 23 -1.83 -3.65 0.35
C LEU A 23 -1.16 -4.00 -0.98
N GLY A 24 -1.69 -3.45 -2.07
CA GLY A 24 -1.08 -3.43 -3.39
C GLY A 24 -0.81 -2.00 -3.82
N LEU A 25 0.39 -1.72 -4.33
CA LEU A 25 0.79 -0.40 -4.81
C LEU A 25 1.27 -0.51 -6.26
N VAL A 26 0.92 0.48 -7.07
CA VAL A 26 1.55 0.68 -8.37
C VAL A 26 2.20 2.05 -8.37
N PHE A 27 3.48 2.09 -8.75
CA PHE A 27 4.27 3.31 -8.76
C PHE A 27 4.26 3.98 -10.15
N SER A 28 4.74 5.21 -10.19
CA SER A 28 4.87 6.06 -11.36
C SER A 28 6.20 6.78 -11.33
N ASP A 29 6.87 6.83 -12.48
CA ASP A 29 8.07 7.65 -12.69
C ASP A 29 7.81 9.15 -12.54
N VAL A 30 6.57 9.59 -12.77
CA VAL A 30 6.16 11.00 -12.71
C VAL A 30 5.17 11.24 -11.56
N PRO A 31 5.12 12.47 -11.01
CA PRO A 31 4.10 12.87 -10.04
C PRO A 31 2.68 12.61 -10.56
N VAL A 32 1.81 12.11 -9.68
CA VAL A 32 0.43 11.75 -10.00
C VAL A 32 -0.51 12.70 -9.27
N ALA A 33 -1.45 13.32 -9.98
CA ALA A 33 -2.43 14.22 -9.38
C ALA A 33 -3.55 13.45 -8.65
N ASP A 34 -4.05 12.38 -9.26
CA ASP A 34 -5.15 11.57 -8.74
C ASP A 34 -4.73 10.10 -8.64
N VAL A 35 -4.72 9.57 -7.42
CA VAL A 35 -4.39 8.17 -7.14
C VAL A 35 -5.65 7.33 -7.29
N ASP A 36 -5.59 6.29 -8.13
CA ASP A 36 -6.66 5.30 -8.23
C ASP A 36 -6.71 4.43 -6.96
N VAL A 37 -7.84 4.41 -6.26
CA VAL A 37 -7.99 3.67 -4.99
C VAL A 37 -9.07 2.61 -5.14
N VAL A 38 -8.65 1.35 -5.10
CA VAL A 38 -9.51 0.17 -5.25
C VAL A 38 -9.66 -0.53 -3.90
N ALA A 39 -10.87 -0.42 -3.34
CA ALA A 39 -11.27 -1.18 -2.16
C ALA A 39 -11.85 -2.53 -2.60
N ILE A 40 -11.12 -3.62 -2.31
CA ILE A 40 -11.47 -4.98 -2.67
C ILE A 40 -12.40 -5.57 -1.60
N LYS A 41 -13.56 -6.08 -2.04
CA LYS A 41 -14.45 -6.90 -1.21
C LYS A 41 -14.19 -8.37 -1.50
N LEU A 42 -13.86 -9.15 -0.47
CA LEU A 42 -13.67 -10.60 -0.61
C LEU A 42 -15.02 -11.35 -0.58
N ASP A 43 -15.99 -10.83 0.17
CA ASP A 43 -17.38 -11.28 0.19
C ASP A 43 -18.31 -10.06 0.07
N ALA A 44 -19.38 -10.19 -0.72
CA ALA A 44 -20.40 -9.15 -0.87
C ALA A 44 -21.10 -8.80 0.46
N LYS A 45 -21.11 -9.73 1.42
CA LYS A 45 -21.70 -9.56 2.76
C LYS A 45 -20.70 -9.06 3.80
N GLU A 46 -19.41 -8.95 3.46
CA GLU A 46 -18.40 -8.50 4.40
C GLU A 46 -18.60 -7.00 4.70
N PRO A 47 -18.63 -6.58 5.98
CA PRO A 47 -18.73 -5.18 6.31
C PRO A 47 -17.45 -4.45 5.87
N GLU A 48 -17.61 -3.29 5.25
CA GLU A 48 -16.51 -2.35 5.05
C GLU A 48 -16.07 -1.80 6.41
N ARG A 49 -14.85 -2.17 6.82
CA ARG A 49 -14.24 -1.68 8.05
C ARG A 49 -13.36 -0.46 7.80
N LEU A 50 -12.71 -0.43 6.64
CA LEU A 50 -11.76 0.60 6.26
C LEU A 50 -12.35 1.59 5.28
N ARG A 51 -12.01 2.88 5.47
CA ARG A 51 -12.37 3.95 4.55
C ARG A 51 -11.20 4.24 3.62
N SER A 52 -11.46 4.24 2.31
CA SER A 52 -10.44 4.51 1.28
C SER A 52 -9.63 5.79 1.51
N LYS A 53 -10.28 6.85 2.02
CA LYS A 53 -9.61 8.13 2.34
C LYS A 53 -8.55 7.98 3.43
N GLU A 54 -8.79 7.16 4.44
CA GLU A 54 -7.86 6.96 5.54
C GLU A 54 -6.67 6.08 5.11
N VAL A 55 -6.95 5.02 4.35
CA VAL A 55 -5.90 4.19 3.75
C VAL A 55 -5.01 5.02 2.82
N LEU A 56 -5.62 5.80 1.92
CA LEU A 56 -4.86 6.67 1.01
C LEU A 56 -3.99 7.69 1.76
N LYS A 57 -4.53 8.31 2.82
CA LYS A 57 -3.78 9.25 3.66
C LYS A 57 -2.52 8.61 4.25
N GLN A 58 -2.63 7.41 4.80
CA GLN A 58 -1.49 6.69 5.36
C GLN A 58 -0.47 6.29 4.29
N VAL A 59 -0.93 5.81 3.13
CA VAL A 59 -0.08 5.43 2.00
C VAL A 59 0.72 6.63 1.48
N LEU A 60 0.06 7.77 1.26
CA LEU A 60 0.73 8.98 0.78
C LEU A 60 1.72 9.55 1.80
N ALA A 61 1.36 9.55 3.09
CA ALA A 61 2.27 9.98 4.15
C ALA A 61 3.53 9.11 4.23
N ALA A 62 3.39 7.78 4.08
CA ALA A 62 4.51 6.86 4.04
C ALA A 62 5.38 7.05 2.80
N ALA A 63 4.76 7.22 1.62
CA ALA A 63 5.49 7.46 0.37
C ALA A 63 6.32 8.74 0.43
N GLU A 64 5.74 9.82 0.96
CA GLU A 64 6.45 11.09 1.17
C GLU A 64 7.59 10.94 2.18
N HIS A 65 7.34 10.27 3.31
CA HIS A 65 8.34 9.98 4.32
C HIS A 65 9.52 9.17 3.74
N SER A 66 9.24 8.03 3.10
CA SER A 66 10.27 7.18 2.50
C SER A 66 11.01 7.89 1.37
N SER A 67 10.34 8.74 0.60
CA SER A 67 11.00 9.53 -0.45
C SER A 67 12.06 10.47 0.12
N ARG A 68 11.76 11.11 1.25
CA ARG A 68 12.74 11.96 1.97
C ARG A 68 13.88 11.13 2.54
N VAL A 69 13.58 10.02 3.22
CA VAL A 69 14.59 9.17 3.87
C VAL A 69 15.56 8.55 2.86
N LEU A 70 15.05 8.08 1.72
CA LEU A 70 15.83 7.38 0.70
C LEU A 70 16.35 8.32 -0.41
N SER A 71 16.07 9.62 -0.33
CA SER A 71 16.46 10.62 -1.33
C SER A 71 16.08 10.24 -2.78
N ARG A 72 14.95 9.56 -2.95
CA ARG A 72 14.39 9.13 -4.25
C ARG A 72 12.87 9.30 -4.22
N PRO A 73 12.23 9.90 -5.25
CA PRO A 73 10.78 10.04 -5.28
C PRO A 73 10.10 8.68 -5.50
N TYR A 74 9.04 8.43 -4.73
CA TYR A 74 8.12 7.29 -4.90
C TYR A 74 6.71 7.80 -5.14
N ASN A 75 6.36 8.04 -6.41
CA ASN A 75 5.01 8.47 -6.77
C ASN A 75 4.10 7.24 -6.89
N ILE A 76 2.94 7.27 -6.25
CA ILE A 76 1.96 6.17 -6.29
C ILE A 76 0.83 6.57 -7.25
N LYS A 77 0.51 5.71 -8.22
CA LYS A 77 -0.62 5.91 -9.14
C LYS A 77 -1.84 5.07 -8.81
N LYS A 78 -1.66 3.96 -8.10
CA LYS A 78 -2.76 3.06 -7.70
C LYS A 78 -2.51 2.43 -6.33
N VAL A 79 -3.59 2.31 -5.56
CA VAL A 79 -3.65 1.62 -4.27
C VAL A 79 -4.76 0.58 -4.30
N GLU A 80 -4.44 -0.65 -3.91
CA GLU A 80 -5.38 -1.75 -3.70
C GLU A 80 -5.33 -2.19 -2.24
N PHE A 81 -6.49 -2.33 -1.59
CA PHE A 81 -6.58 -2.85 -0.22
C PHE A 81 -7.87 -3.64 -0.03
N VAL A 82 -7.92 -4.54 0.96
CA VAL A 82 -9.16 -5.27 1.30
C VAL A 82 -9.98 -4.45 2.29
N SER A 83 -11.24 -4.15 1.96
CA SER A 83 -12.07 -3.24 2.76
C SER A 83 -12.47 -3.81 4.14
N GLY A 84 -12.48 -5.12 4.27
CA GLY A 84 -12.78 -5.85 5.52
C GLY A 84 -11.56 -6.14 6.41
N ASP A 85 -10.38 -5.69 5.99
CA ASP A 85 -9.13 -5.88 6.73
C ASP A 85 -9.23 -5.34 8.17
N SER A 86 -8.31 -5.83 9.00
CA SER A 86 -8.28 -5.44 10.41
C SER A 86 -7.89 -3.97 10.58
N LEU A 87 -8.33 -3.35 11.69
CA LEU A 87 -8.12 -1.94 12.03
C LEU A 87 -6.98 -1.70 13.06
N PRO A 88 -5.71 -2.12 12.86
CA PRO A 88 -4.62 -1.50 13.59
C PRO A 88 -4.42 -0.06 13.11
N GLU A 89 -4.11 0.85 14.05
CA GLU A 89 -3.67 2.20 13.72
C GLU A 89 -2.40 2.14 12.85
N GLU A 90 -2.32 2.98 11.82
CA GLU A 90 -1.15 3.19 10.95
C GLU A 90 -0.61 1.98 10.16
N ILE A 91 -1.33 0.86 10.09
CA ILE A 91 -0.78 -0.34 9.44
C ILE A 91 -0.44 -0.11 7.95
N TYR A 92 -1.23 0.68 7.23
CA TYR A 92 -0.99 0.94 5.81
C TYR A 92 0.21 1.86 5.58
N PHE A 93 0.57 2.69 6.57
CA PHE A 93 1.82 3.43 6.55
C PHE A 93 3.01 2.46 6.59
N GLN A 94 3.02 1.55 7.56
CA GLN A 94 4.09 0.56 7.73
C GLN A 94 4.22 -0.38 6.52
N LEU A 95 3.09 -0.84 5.97
CA LEU A 95 3.08 -1.70 4.77
C LEU A 95 3.63 -0.97 3.54
N THR A 96 3.33 0.32 3.39
CA THR A 96 3.86 1.14 2.30
C THR A 96 5.37 1.32 2.43
N GLN A 97 5.88 1.63 3.62
CA GLN A 97 7.32 1.72 3.85
C GLN A 97 8.03 0.41 3.51
N ALA A 98 7.48 -0.72 3.97
CA ALA A 98 8.07 -2.03 3.72
C ALA A 98 8.12 -2.39 2.23
N ILE A 99 7.12 -2.00 1.43
CA ILE A 99 7.16 -2.15 -0.02
C ILE A 99 8.28 -1.28 -0.62
N ILE A 100 8.33 0.00 -0.25
CA ILE A 100 9.30 0.96 -0.81
C ILE A 100 10.75 0.57 -0.46
N GLU A 101 11.02 0.17 0.78
CA GLU A 101 12.34 -0.27 1.24
C GLU A 101 12.83 -1.49 0.47
N ARG A 102 11.93 -2.45 0.23
CA ARG A 102 12.23 -3.64 -0.56
C ARG A 102 12.55 -3.25 -2.00
N LEU A 103 11.69 -2.46 -2.63
CA LEU A 103 11.86 -1.99 -4.00
C LEU A 103 13.17 -1.23 -4.18
N HIS A 104 13.52 -0.38 -3.21
CA HIS A 104 14.77 0.37 -3.20
C HIS A 104 16.00 -0.55 -3.13
N THR A 105 15.94 -1.55 -2.25
CA THR A 105 17.03 -2.50 -1.99
C THR A 105 17.25 -3.46 -3.16
N GLU A 106 16.17 -3.91 -3.79
CA GLU A 106 16.21 -4.80 -4.97
C GLU A 106 16.62 -4.05 -6.25
N GLY A 107 16.71 -2.71 -6.20
CA GLY A 107 17.15 -1.88 -7.33
C GLY A 107 16.14 -1.82 -8.47
N GLU A 108 14.87 -2.12 -8.20
CA GLU A 108 13.86 -2.15 -9.24
C GLU A 108 13.49 -0.74 -9.76
N SER A 109 13.23 -0.67 -11.07
CA SER A 109 12.64 0.46 -11.77
C SER A 109 11.16 0.15 -12.05
N PHE A 110 10.28 1.15 -11.93
CA PHE A 110 8.83 0.99 -11.94
C PHE A 110 8.13 2.03 -12.82
#